data_AF-A0AAD3MWP2-F1
#
_entry.id   AF-A0AAD3MWP2-F1
#
_cell.length_a   1.000
_cell.length_b   1.000
_cell.length_c   1.000
_cell.angle_alpha   90.00
_cell.angle_beta   90.00
_cell.angle_gamma   90.00
#
_symmetry.space_group_name_H-M   'P 1'
#
loop_
_entity.id
_entity.type
_entity.pdbx_description
1 polymer ?
#
loop_
_entity_poly.entity_id
_entity_poly.type
_entity_poly.pdbx_seq_one_letter_code
_entity_poly.pdbx_strand_id
1 'polypeptide(L)'
;MDRQDEIIPEHPNNSNIRCSPQDKRCIQKTLARHPPKSTNQRSNTAREETKAALAPCRAELQRALDRLASNTRTHDDLFTIPIPNCDKNGDFHAKQCHPARDGQRGKCWCVDQKTGMRLPGPLEQRGDLDCHQLMTATLRD
;
A
#
# COMPACT_ATOMS: atom_id res chain seq x y z
N MET A 1 -23.07 22.09 38.76
CA MET A 1 -23.70 22.48 37.48
C MET A 1 -22.76 22.00 36.39
N ASP A 2 -22.88 20.71 36.07
CA ASP A 2 -22.04 19.99 35.13
C ASP A 2 -22.27 20.47 33.69
N ARG A 3 -21.20 20.92 33.03
CA ARG A 3 -21.12 20.94 31.56
C ARG A 3 -20.85 19.50 31.14
N GLN A 4 -21.87 18.81 30.65
CA GLN A 4 -21.70 17.54 29.95
C GLN A 4 -21.21 17.85 28.54
N ASP A 5 -19.93 17.56 28.32
CA ASP A 5 -19.32 17.52 27.00
C ASP A 5 -20.07 16.53 26.11
N GLU A 6 -20.41 16.98 24.90
CA GLU A 6 -21.12 16.18 23.91
C GLU A 6 -20.28 14.98 23.47
N ILE A 7 -20.75 13.78 23.83
CA ILE A 7 -20.19 12.53 23.35
C ILE A 7 -20.61 12.38 21.89
N ILE A 8 -19.71 12.72 20.97
CA ILE A 8 -19.87 12.46 19.54
C ILE A 8 -20.04 10.93 19.37
N PRO A 9 -21.14 10.44 18.81
CA PRO A 9 -21.33 9.01 18.59
C PRO A 9 -20.33 8.50 17.56
N GLU A 10 -19.31 7.78 18.02
CA GLU A 10 -18.30 7.15 17.17
C GLU A 10 -18.96 6.17 16.18
N HIS A 11 -18.87 6.51 14.89
CA HIS A 11 -19.44 5.73 13.78
C HIS A 11 -18.76 4.33 13.72
N PRO A 12 -19.53 3.22 13.78
CA PRO A 12 -18.97 1.89 14.07
C PRO A 12 -18.29 1.18 12.88
N ASN A 13 -17.74 1.91 11.91
CA ASN A 13 -17.24 1.32 10.67
C ASN A 13 -15.77 1.66 10.37
N ASN A 14 -14.87 1.38 11.32
CA ASN A 14 -13.46 1.17 11.00
C ASN A 14 -13.17 -0.34 11.07
N SER A 15 -13.07 -0.97 9.90
CA SER A 15 -12.92 -2.42 9.71
C SER A 15 -11.56 -3.00 10.15
N ASN A 16 -10.73 -2.23 10.86
CA ASN A 16 -9.37 -2.64 11.25
C ASN A 16 -9.22 -2.96 12.76
N ILE A 17 -10.28 -2.90 13.56
CA ILE A 17 -10.21 -3.24 14.99
C ILE A 17 -10.29 -4.77 15.16
N ARG A 18 -9.26 -5.36 15.77
CA ARG A 18 -9.22 -6.79 16.12
C ARG A 18 -10.29 -7.07 17.17
N CYS A 19 -11.23 -7.98 16.87
CA CYS A 19 -12.27 -8.38 17.82
C CYS A 19 -11.66 -8.98 19.10
N SER A 20 -12.23 -8.65 20.25
CA SER A 20 -11.89 -9.32 21.52
C SER A 20 -12.29 -10.81 21.46
N PRO A 21 -11.50 -11.74 22.03
CA PRO A 21 -11.80 -13.19 22.00
C PRO A 21 -13.15 -13.58 22.63
N GLN A 22 -13.69 -12.73 23.50
CA GLN A 22 -14.94 -12.95 24.20
C GLN A 22 -16.16 -12.47 23.40
N ASP A 23 -15.96 -11.57 22.42
CA ASP A 23 -17.04 -11.02 21.60
C ASP A 23 -17.29 -11.91 20.38
N LYS A 24 -18.08 -12.97 20.62
CA LYS A 24 -18.49 -13.94 19.61
C LYS A 24 -19.25 -13.29 18.45
N ARG A 25 -19.99 -12.20 18.69
CA ARG A 25 -20.77 -11.51 17.64
C ARG A 25 -19.86 -10.71 16.70
N CYS A 26 -18.83 -10.05 17.24
CA CYS A 26 -17.81 -9.39 16.43
C CYS A 26 -17.07 -10.40 15.55
N ILE A 27 -16.59 -11.49 16.14
CA ILE A 27 -15.86 -12.55 15.42
C ILE A 27 -16.72 -13.15 14.29
N GLN A 28 -17.99 -13.45 14.57
CA GLN A 28 -18.90 -14.03 13.59
C GLN A 28 -19.19 -13.08 12.41
N LYS A 29 -19.34 -11.77 12.67
CA LYS A 29 -19.50 -10.74 11.62
C LYS A 29 -18.26 -10.61 10.74
N THR A 30 -17.06 -10.82 11.29
CA THR A 30 -15.80 -10.79 10.53
C THR A 30 -15.64 -12.05 9.67
N LEU A 31 -15.95 -13.23 10.22
CA LEU A 31 -15.94 -14.50 9.49
C LEU A 31 -16.97 -14.53 8.34
N ALA A 32 -18.14 -13.89 8.52
CA ALA A 32 -19.12 -13.76 7.46
C ALA A 32 -18.68 -12.81 6.33
N ARG A 33 -17.83 -11.82 6.64
CA ARG A 33 -17.27 -10.87 5.67
C ARG A 33 -16.09 -11.43 4.89
N HIS A 34 -15.29 -12.29 5.52
CA HIS A 34 -14.20 -13.03 4.89
C HIS A 34 -14.40 -14.53 5.13
N PRO A 35 -15.19 -15.22 4.28
CA PRO A 35 -15.30 -16.66 4.38
C PRO A 35 -13.90 -17.27 4.25
N PRO A 36 -13.52 -18.26 5.07
CA PRO A 36 -12.25 -18.93 4.92
C PRO A 36 -12.19 -19.54 3.51
N LYS A 37 -11.16 -19.19 2.74
CA LYS A 37 -10.89 -19.85 1.46
C LYS A 37 -10.75 -21.34 1.77
N SER A 38 -11.69 -22.13 1.29
CA SER A 38 -11.69 -23.59 1.47
C SER A 38 -10.37 -24.15 0.95
N THR A 39 -9.53 -24.66 1.86
CA THR A 39 -8.36 -25.47 1.50
C THR A 39 -8.86 -26.76 0.87
N ASN A 40 -9.06 -26.73 -0.44
CA ASN A 40 -9.27 -27.93 -1.23
C ASN A 40 -7.90 -28.42 -1.67
N GLN A 41 -7.29 -29.30 -0.86
CA GLN A 41 -6.10 -30.05 -1.27
C GLN A 41 -6.53 -31.08 -2.32
N ARG A 42 -6.69 -30.62 -3.57
CA ARG A 42 -6.76 -31.50 -4.72
C ARG A 42 -5.47 -31.33 -5.50
N SER A 43 -4.51 -32.20 -5.20
CA SER A 43 -3.33 -32.42 -6.02
C SER A 43 -3.81 -32.81 -7.42
N ASN A 44 -3.65 -31.91 -8.38
CA ASN A 44 -3.61 -32.21 -9.80
C ASN A 44 -2.57 -31.30 -10.43
N THR A 45 -1.46 -31.93 -10.80
CA THR A 45 -0.49 -31.46 -11.78
C THR A 45 -1.19 -30.96 -13.05
N ALA A 46 -0.62 -29.92 -13.68
CA ALA A 46 -1.00 -29.33 -14.97
C ALA A 46 -2.14 -28.30 -14.96
N ARG A 47 -1.78 -27.05 -14.63
CA ARG A 47 -2.23 -25.88 -15.39
C ARG A 47 -1.20 -24.77 -15.19
N GLU A 48 -0.24 -24.66 -16.11
CA GLU A 48 0.40 -23.37 -16.43
C GLU A 48 -0.70 -22.45 -16.99
N GLU A 49 -1.59 -22.01 -16.12
CA GLU A 49 -2.45 -20.87 -16.39
C GLU A 49 -1.50 -19.69 -16.43
N THR A 50 -1.40 -19.05 -17.58
CA THR A 50 -0.68 -17.80 -17.80
C THR A 50 -1.15 -16.84 -16.72
N LYS A 51 -0.46 -16.83 -15.58
CA LYS A 51 -0.77 -16.00 -14.43
C LYS A 51 -0.63 -14.60 -14.98
N ALA A 52 -1.76 -13.95 -15.29
CA ALA A 52 -1.80 -12.67 -15.97
C ALA A 52 -0.69 -11.82 -15.34
N ALA A 53 0.35 -11.51 -16.14
CA ALA A 53 1.59 -10.97 -15.62
C ALA A 53 1.22 -9.74 -14.81
N LEU A 54 1.36 -9.84 -13.49
CA LEU A 54 0.92 -8.78 -12.59
C LEU A 54 1.74 -7.55 -12.95
N ALA A 55 1.06 -6.43 -13.17
CA ALA A 55 1.72 -5.17 -13.49
C ALA A 55 2.85 -4.88 -12.47
N PRO A 56 3.99 -4.34 -12.92
CA PRO A 56 5.25 -4.41 -12.20
C PRO A 56 5.20 -3.72 -10.83
N CYS A 57 4.57 -2.55 -10.73
CA CYS A 57 4.38 -1.88 -9.44
C CYS A 57 3.50 -2.69 -8.50
N ARG A 58 2.41 -3.27 -8.99
CA ARG A 58 1.51 -4.09 -8.17
C ARG A 58 2.21 -5.35 -7.65
N ALA A 59 3.09 -5.95 -8.45
CA ALA A 59 3.91 -7.07 -8.01
C ALA A 59 4.89 -6.67 -6.90
N GLU A 60 5.51 -5.50 -7.01
CA GLU A 60 6.40 -4.97 -5.98
C GLU A 60 5.68 -4.57 -4.70
N LEU A 61 4.52 -3.91 -4.83
CA LEU A 61 3.64 -3.55 -3.74
C LEU A 61 3.24 -4.78 -2.91
N GLN A 62 2.86 -5.88 -3.57
CA GLN A 62 2.52 -7.11 -2.86
C GLN A 62 3.71 -7.65 -2.05
N ARG A 63 4.92 -7.67 -2.63
CA ARG A 63 6.13 -8.10 -1.91
C ARG A 63 6.44 -7.20 -0.71
N ALA A 64 6.26 -5.88 -0.84
CA ALA A 64 6.45 -4.94 0.26
C ALA A 64 5.45 -5.19 1.39
N LEU A 65 4.17 -5.41 1.05
CA LEU A 65 3.12 -5.71 2.02
C LEU A 65 3.35 -7.05 2.73
N ASP A 66 3.80 -8.08 2.02
CA ASP A 66 4.12 -9.37 2.60
C ASP A 66 5.25 -9.26 3.63
N ARG A 67 6.31 -8.49 3.32
CA ARG A 67 7.40 -8.19 4.27
C ARG A 67 6.89 -7.44 5.50
N LEU A 68 6.04 -6.42 5.30
CA LEU A 68 5.42 -5.65 6.39
C LEU A 68 4.40 -6.46 7.21
N ALA A 69 3.86 -7.55 6.68
CA ALA A 69 3.00 -8.46 7.43
C ALA A 69 3.79 -9.41 8.32
N SER A 70 5.03 -9.74 7.92
CA SER A 70 5.93 -10.59 8.72
C SER A 70 6.63 -9.86 9.87
N ASN A 71 6.80 -8.53 9.80
CA ASN A 71 7.47 -7.74 10.84
C ASN A 71 6.47 -7.04 11.79
N THR A 72 6.85 -6.84 13.04
CA THR A 72 6.04 -6.06 14.00
C THR A 72 6.00 -4.59 13.59
N ARG A 73 4.80 -4.00 13.46
CA ARG A 73 4.56 -2.70 12.82
C ARG A 73 5.12 -1.52 13.63
N THR A 74 6.32 -1.05 13.28
CA THR A 74 6.82 0.27 13.70
C THR A 74 6.80 1.27 12.54
N HIS A 75 6.78 2.56 12.83
CA HIS A 75 6.80 3.60 11.80
C HIS A 75 8.14 3.60 11.01
N ASP A 76 9.23 3.14 11.63
CA ASP A 76 10.53 2.91 10.98
C ASP A 76 10.50 1.77 9.95
N ASP A 77 9.60 0.80 10.08
CA ASP A 77 9.48 -0.29 9.09
C ASP A 77 9.01 0.21 7.73
N LEU A 78 8.25 1.31 7.68
CA LEU A 78 7.80 1.91 6.41
C LEU A 78 8.93 2.64 5.68
N PHE A 79 9.98 3.05 6.41
CA PHE A 79 11.21 3.58 5.81
C PHE A 79 12.14 2.45 5.35
N THR A 80 12.17 1.33 6.08
CA THR A 80 13.02 0.18 5.78
C THR A 80 12.44 -0.70 4.67
N ILE A 81 11.11 -0.78 4.59
CA ILE A 81 10.37 -1.51 3.59
C ILE A 81 9.51 -0.48 2.83
N PRO A 82 10.06 0.14 1.78
CA PRO A 82 9.36 1.17 1.03
C PRO A 82 8.14 0.57 0.34
N ILE A 83 7.01 1.27 0.44
CA ILE A 83 5.77 0.94 -0.28
C ILE A 83 5.74 1.77 -1.57
N PRO A 84 5.78 1.16 -2.76
CA PRO A 84 5.71 1.92 -4.00
C PRO A 84 4.30 2.47 -4.23
N ASN A 85 4.21 3.68 -4.80
CA ASN A 85 2.94 4.27 -5.22
C ASN A 85 2.58 3.77 -6.62
N CYS A 86 1.47 3.04 -6.74
CA CYS A 86 1.01 2.47 -8.00
C CYS A 86 -0.23 3.19 -8.52
N ASP A 87 -0.38 3.27 -9.83
CA ASP A 87 -1.60 3.75 -10.46
C ASP A 87 -2.70 2.66 -10.46
N LYS A 88 -3.88 3.00 -10.99
CA LYS A 88 -5.02 2.08 -11.09
C LYS A 88 -4.78 0.87 -11.99
N ASN A 89 -3.83 0.94 -12.92
CA ASN A 89 -3.46 -0.14 -13.83
C ASN A 89 -2.43 -1.09 -13.18
N GLY A 90 -1.81 -0.65 -12.08
CA GLY A 90 -0.74 -1.37 -11.38
C GLY A 90 0.66 -1.08 -11.93
N ASP A 91 0.79 -0.04 -12.75
CA ASP A 91 2.06 0.58 -13.13
C ASP A 91 2.53 1.56 -12.05
N PHE A 92 3.77 2.01 -12.11
CA PHE A 92 4.29 2.98 -11.14
C PHE A 92 3.69 4.35 -11.40
N HIS A 93 3.29 5.06 -10.35
CA HIS A 93 3.08 6.49 -10.46
C HIS A 93 4.41 7.17 -10.77
N ALA A 94 4.38 8.13 -11.71
CA ALA A 94 5.58 8.86 -12.13
C ALA A 94 6.29 9.56 -10.95
N LYS A 95 5.53 9.99 -9.93
CA LYS A 95 6.06 10.56 -8.69
C LYS A 95 6.01 9.52 -7.56
N GLN A 96 7.17 9.23 -7.00
CA GLN A 96 7.35 8.40 -5.81
C GLN A 96 7.82 9.28 -4.65
N CYS A 97 7.40 8.97 -3.42
CA CYS A 97 7.76 9.76 -2.25
C CYS A 97 8.13 8.86 -1.08
N HIS A 98 9.06 9.32 -0.25
CA HIS A 98 9.24 8.74 1.08
C HIS A 98 7.99 8.97 1.94
N PRO A 99 7.71 8.09 2.92
CA PRO A 99 6.68 8.35 3.91
C PRO A 99 6.99 9.62 4.71
N ALA A 100 5.96 10.20 5.31
CA ALA A 100 6.16 11.34 6.20
C ALA A 100 6.95 10.90 7.44
N ARG A 101 7.82 11.76 7.97
CA ARG A 101 8.55 11.55 9.24
C ARG A 101 8.42 12.79 10.09
N ASP A 102 8.11 12.64 11.36
CA ASP A 102 8.06 13.76 12.33
C ASP A 102 7.18 14.93 11.86
N GLY A 103 6.02 14.61 11.28
CA GLY A 103 5.07 15.60 10.74
C GLY A 103 5.54 16.29 9.44
N GLN A 104 6.69 15.90 8.89
CA GLN A 104 7.21 16.46 7.66
C GLN A 104 6.87 15.58 6.46
N ARG A 105 6.37 16.19 5.37
CA ARG A 105 6.24 15.54 4.07
C ARG A 105 7.58 14.94 3.65
N GLY A 106 7.55 13.68 3.22
CA GLY A 106 8.72 13.00 2.67
C GLY A 106 9.17 13.63 1.35
N LYS A 107 10.42 13.38 1.00
CA LYS A 107 11.00 13.81 -0.27
C LYS A 107 10.45 12.94 -1.41
N CYS A 108 10.27 13.54 -2.58
CA CYS A 108 9.75 12.85 -3.75
C CYS A 108 10.76 12.86 -4.90
N TRP A 109 10.70 11.83 -5.75
CA TRP A 109 11.50 11.69 -6.97
C TRP A 109 10.63 11.19 -8.12
N CYS A 110 11.13 11.31 -9.34
CA CYS A 110 10.46 10.79 -10.52
C CYS A 110 10.98 9.41 -10.91
N VAL A 111 10.09 8.56 -11.41
CA VAL A 111 10.40 7.23 -11.93
C VAL A 111 9.72 7.02 -13.28
N ASP A 112 10.27 6.09 -14.07
CA ASP A 112 9.61 5.54 -15.24
C ASP A 112 8.39 4.69 -14.82
N GLN A 113 7.26 4.87 -15.49
CA GLN A 113 5.98 4.24 -15.10
C GLN A 113 5.99 2.72 -15.29
N LYS A 114 6.79 2.19 -16.23
CA LYS A 114 6.81 0.77 -16.55
C LYS A 114 7.86 -0.01 -15.77
N THR A 115 8.98 0.61 -15.48
CA THR A 115 10.12 -0.04 -14.83
C THR A 115 10.27 0.34 -13.36
N GLY A 116 9.72 1.48 -12.95
CA GLY A 116 9.93 2.05 -11.61
C GLY A 116 11.34 2.62 -11.40
N MET A 117 12.17 2.64 -12.45
CA MET A 117 13.53 3.17 -12.36
C MET A 117 13.50 4.69 -12.19
N ARG A 118 14.31 5.20 -11.26
CA ARG A 118 14.46 6.63 -11.01
C ARG A 118 14.97 7.35 -12.25
N LEU A 119 14.27 8.40 -12.65
CA LEU A 119 14.70 9.27 -13.75
C LEU A 119 15.82 10.21 -13.27
N PRO A 120 16.81 10.51 -14.13
CA PRO A 120 17.77 11.56 -13.87
C PRO A 120 17.04 12.92 -13.81
N GLY A 121 17.23 13.67 -12.73
CA GLY A 121 16.46 14.89 -12.49
C GLY A 121 16.85 15.60 -11.19
N PRO A 122 16.22 16.75 -10.89
CA PRO A 122 16.50 17.55 -9.71
C PRO A 122 16.48 16.71 -8.43
N LEU A 123 17.36 17.07 -7.49
CA LEU A 123 17.46 16.43 -6.19
C LEU A 123 16.09 16.46 -5.50
N GLU A 124 15.68 15.28 -5.02
CA GLU A 124 14.56 15.01 -4.13
C GLU A 124 13.92 16.26 -3.49
N GLN A 125 12.84 16.74 -4.11
CA GLN A 125 12.13 17.93 -3.63
C GLN A 125 11.00 17.52 -2.68
N ARG A 126 10.71 18.36 -1.69
CA ARG A 126 9.74 18.08 -0.65
C ARG A 126 8.33 18.40 -1.14
N GLY A 127 7.63 17.38 -1.64
CA GLY A 127 6.19 17.40 -1.93
C GLY A 127 5.76 18.01 -3.27
N ASP A 128 6.54 18.94 -3.84
CA ASP A 128 6.23 19.57 -5.12
C ASP A 128 7.31 19.22 -6.15
N LEU A 129 6.96 18.34 -7.08
CA LEU A 129 7.83 17.83 -8.14
C LEU A 129 6.92 17.50 -9.33
N ASP A 130 7.13 18.17 -10.45
CA ASP A 130 6.42 17.90 -11.71
C ASP A 130 7.21 16.88 -12.56
N CYS A 131 6.80 15.62 -12.49
CA CYS A 131 7.42 14.53 -13.23
C CYS A 131 7.05 14.48 -14.71
N HIS A 132 6.04 15.25 -15.15
CA HIS A 132 5.64 15.24 -16.55
C HIS A 132 6.72 15.87 -17.43
N GLN A 133 7.35 16.94 -16.96
CA GLN A 133 8.42 17.64 -17.67
C GLN A 133 9.69 16.79 -17.81
N LEU A 134 10.06 16.06 -16.76
CA LEU A 134 11.25 15.18 -16.75
C LEU A 134 11.13 14.00 -17.71
N MET A 135 9.95 13.39 -17.79
CA MET A 135 9.71 12.26 -18.68
C MET A 135 9.82 12.65 -20.17
N THR A 136 9.44 13.88 -20.52
CA THR A 136 9.59 14.39 -21.90
C THR A 136 11.04 14.69 -22.28
N ALA A 137 11.89 15.02 -21.30
CA ALA A 137 13.31 15.25 -21.53
C ALA A 137 14.08 13.94 -21.74
N THR A 138 13.72 12.87 -21.03
CA THR A 138 14.37 11.55 -21.13
C THR A 138 14.00 10.75 -22.37
N LEU A 139 12.93 11.12 -23.08
CA LEU A 139 12.50 10.47 -24.34
C LEU A 139 13.06 11.12 -25.60
N ARG A 140 13.83 12.21 -25.46
CA ARG A 140 14.44 12.96 -26.58
C ARG A 140 15.95 12.70 -26.75
N ASP A 141 16.51 11.81 -25.95
CA ASP A 141 17.91 11.35 -26.07
C ASP A 141 17.96 9.98 -26.76
#